data_AF-A0A2W4M471-F1
#
_entry.id   AF-A0A2W4M471-F1
#
_cell.length_a   1.000
_cell.length_b   1.000
_cell.length_c   1.000
_cell.angle_alpha   90.00
_cell.angle_beta   90.00
_cell.angle_gamma   90.00
#
_symmetry.space_group_name_H-M   'P 1'
#
loop_
_entity.id
_entity.type
_entity.pdbx_description
1 polymer ?
#
loop_
_entity_poly.entity_id
_entity_poly.type
_entity_poly.pdbx_seq_one_letter_code
_entity_poly.pdbx_strand_id
1 'polypeptide(L)' 'MTDEEVSDAMLAARLQDAARRVEDGRKAQAERARLIREAHRRGWTREQIAAHAGMSHQAVTQRIQKHDSTK' A
#
# COMPACT_ATOMS: atom_id res chain seq x y z
N MET A 1 -18.83 1.20 -13.21
CA MET A 1 -17.45 1.64 -13.04
C MET A 1 -17.45 3.15 -12.88
N THR A 2 -17.49 3.59 -11.64
CA THR A 2 -17.30 4.98 -11.25
C THR A 2 -15.81 5.36 -11.33
N ASP A 3 -15.50 6.65 -11.34
CA ASP A 3 -14.12 7.15 -11.34
C ASP A 3 -13.33 6.64 -10.12
N GLU A 4 -13.99 6.49 -8.97
CA GLU A 4 -13.42 5.89 -7.76
C GLU A 4 -13.04 4.42 -7.95
N GLU A 5 -13.90 3.60 -8.57
CA GLU A 5 -13.60 2.19 -8.84
C GLU A 5 -12.40 2.02 -9.78
N VAL A 6 -12.27 2.90 -10.77
CA VAL A 6 -11.12 2.93 -11.69
C VAL A 6 -9.85 3.39 -10.96
N SER A 7 -9.96 4.39 -10.09
CA SER A 7 -8.86 4.90 -9.28
C SER A 7 -8.34 3.85 -8.30
N ASP A 8 -9.24 3.05 -7.73
CA ASP A 8 -8.90 1.96 -6.81
C ASP A 8 -8.27 0.77 -7.54
N ALA A 9 -8.75 0.42 -8.73
CA ALA A 9 -8.09 -0.58 -9.59
C ALA A 9 -6.66 -0.15 -9.97
N MET A 10 -6.45 1.13 -10.31
CA MET A 10 -5.11 1.66 -10.57
C MET A 10 -4.21 1.63 -9.32
N LEU A 11 -4.77 1.92 -8.14
CA LEU A 11 -4.04 1.87 -6.89
C LEU A 11 -3.59 0.44 -6.55
N ALA A 12 -4.47 -0.56 -6.72
CA ALA A 12 -4.13 -1.98 -6.58
C ALA A 12 -2.98 -2.38 -7.51
N ALA A 13 -3.08 -2.00 -8.80
CA ALA A 13 -2.05 -2.33 -9.79
C ALA A 13 -0.69 -1.72 -9.42
N ARG A 14 -0.66 -0.46 -8.98
CA ARG A 14 0.57 0.19 -8.50
C ARG A 14 1.14 -0.46 -7.24
N LEU A 15 0.27 -0.91 -6.32
CA LEU A 15 0.70 -1.59 -5.10
C LEU A 15 1.40 -2.93 -5.41
N GLN A 16 0.84 -3.69 -6.36
CA GLN A 16 1.39 -4.95 -6.83
C GLN A 16 2.70 -4.74 -7.60
N ASP A 17 2.75 -3.73 -8.46
CA ASP A 17 3.93 -3.37 -9.22
C ASP A 17 5.09 -2.92 -8.28
N ALA A 18 4.79 -2.09 -7.29
CA ALA A 18 5.74 -1.71 -6.24
C ALA A 18 6.17 -2.89 -5.35
N ALA A 19 5.34 -3.93 -5.21
CA ALA A 19 5.69 -5.17 -4.53
C ALA A 19 6.67 -6.02 -5.35
N ARG A 20 6.53 -6.04 -6.68
CA ARG A 20 7.46 -6.73 -7.59
C ARG A 20 8.81 -6.00 -7.65
N ARG A 21 8.82 -4.67 -7.65
CA ARG A 21 10.05 -3.84 -7.64
C ARG A 21 10.82 -3.82 -6.31
N VAL A 22 10.44 -4.64 -5.32
CA VAL A 22 11.14 -4.68 -4.02
C VAL A 22 12.62 -5.08 -4.17
N GLU A 23 13.01 -5.69 -5.29
CA GLU A 23 14.41 -5.94 -5.63
C GLU A 23 15.26 -4.66 -5.82
N ASP A 24 14.66 -3.48 -6.10
CA ASP A 24 15.40 -2.23 -6.40
C ASP A 24 15.71 -1.32 -5.19
N GLY A 25 15.54 -1.79 -3.95
CA GLY A 25 16.06 -1.12 -2.74
C GLY A 25 15.19 0.00 -2.13
N ARG A 26 15.82 1.02 -1.51
CA ARG A 26 15.18 2.00 -0.59
C ARG A 26 14.06 2.84 -1.23
N LYS A 27 14.16 3.17 -2.53
CA LYS A 27 13.14 3.99 -3.23
C LYS A 27 11.83 3.23 -3.41
N ALA A 28 11.90 1.95 -3.84
CA ALA A 28 10.73 1.09 -3.96
C ALA A 28 10.02 0.90 -2.61
N GLN A 29 10.78 0.80 -1.51
CA GLN A 29 10.19 0.73 -0.17
C GLN A 29 9.43 2.00 0.22
N ALA A 30 9.95 3.19 -0.10
CA ALA A 30 9.31 4.47 0.18
C ALA A 30 8.02 4.64 -0.63
N GLU A 31 8.05 4.29 -1.91
CA GLU A 31 6.88 4.32 -2.80
C GLU A 31 5.79 3.35 -2.32
N ARG A 32 6.16 2.10 -2.02
CA ARG A 32 5.22 1.10 -1.47
C ARG A 32 4.60 1.57 -0.15
N ALA A 33 5.38 2.23 0.72
CA ALA A 33 4.86 2.80 1.96
C ALA A 33 3.87 3.95 1.70
N ARG A 34 4.12 4.79 0.68
CA ARG A 34 3.18 5.85 0.26
C ARG A 34 1.87 5.25 -0.23
N LEU A 35 1.93 4.25 -1.09
CA LEU A 35 0.75 3.59 -1.66
C LEU A 35 -0.09 2.86 -0.59
N ILE A 36 0.56 2.18 0.37
CA ILE A 36 -0.11 1.55 1.53
C ILE A 36 -0.92 2.58 2.33
N ARG A 37 -0.34 3.76 2.59
CA ARG A 37 -1.03 4.84 3.31
C ARG A 37 -2.19 5.42 2.50
N GLU A 38 -2.02 5.56 1.20
CA GLU A 38 -3.08 6.03 0.33
C GLU A 38 -4.28 5.07 0.33
N ALA A 39 -4.04 3.77 0.18
CA ALA A 39 -5.09 2.75 0.26
C ALA A 39 -5.82 2.79 1.60
N HIS A 40 -5.09 2.89 2.72
CA HIS A 40 -5.70 3.01 4.04
C HIS A 40 -6.57 4.27 4.19
N ARG A 41 -6.13 5.42 3.64
CA ARG A 41 -6.94 6.67 3.66
C ARG A 41 -8.21 6.57 2.83
N ARG A 42 -8.21 5.75 1.78
CA ARG A 42 -9.41 5.46 0.96
C ARG A 42 -10.34 4.44 1.60
N GLY A 43 -10.02 3.94 2.79
CA GLY A 43 -10.88 3.02 3.54
C GLY A 43 -10.61 1.54 3.26
N TRP A 44 -9.53 1.20 2.55
CA TRP A 44 -9.19 -0.21 2.33
C TRP A 44 -8.80 -0.89 3.65
N THR A 45 -9.20 -2.14 3.81
CA THR A 45 -8.83 -2.93 4.97
C THR A 45 -7.35 -3.30 4.91
N ARG A 46 -6.75 -3.50 6.09
CA ARG A 46 -5.35 -3.92 6.20
C ARG A 46 -5.09 -5.26 5.50
N GLU A 47 -6.09 -6.13 5.43
CA GLU A 47 -6.04 -7.41 4.71
C GLU A 47 -6.01 -7.21 3.20
N GLN A 48 -6.87 -6.34 2.64
CA GLN A 48 -6.84 -6.00 1.22
C GLN A 48 -5.49 -5.41 0.82
N ILE A 49 -4.99 -4.48 1.63
CA ILE A 49 -3.68 -3.86 1.41
C ILE A 49 -2.56 -4.92 1.46
N ALA A 50 -2.60 -5.84 2.43
CA ALA A 50 -1.61 -6.90 2.56
C ALA A 50 -1.61 -7.85 1.35
N ALA A 51 -2.81 -8.25 0.87
CA ALA A 51 -2.98 -9.10 -0.29
C ALA A 51 -2.42 -8.45 -1.57
N HIS A 52 -2.76 -7.19 -1.83
CA HIS A 52 -2.27 -6.47 -3.02
C HIS A 52 -0.80 -6.08 -2.89
N ALA A 53 -0.34 -5.75 -1.68
CA ALA A 53 1.05 -5.42 -1.46
C ALA A 53 1.94 -6.66 -1.47
N GLY A 54 1.44 -7.89 -1.34
CA GLY A 54 2.30 -9.07 -1.14
C GLY A 54 3.11 -8.97 0.15
N MET A 55 2.48 -8.52 1.24
CA MET A 55 3.09 -8.39 2.57
C MET A 55 2.27 -9.13 3.62
N SER A 56 2.87 -9.44 4.76
CA SER A 56 2.10 -9.89 5.91
C SER A 56 1.25 -8.75 6.47
N HIS A 57 0.09 -9.11 7.02
CA HIS A 57 -0.80 -8.17 7.71
C HIS A 57 -0.05 -7.37 8.78
N GLN A 58 0.79 -8.04 9.57
CA GLN A 58 1.60 -7.41 10.62
C GLN A 58 2.54 -6.34 10.05
N ALA A 59 3.17 -6.57 8.88
CA ALA A 59 4.07 -5.60 8.26
C ALA A 59 3.32 -4.36 7.75
N VAL A 60 2.08 -4.52 7.26
CA VAL A 60 1.19 -3.41 6.90
C VAL A 60 0.80 -2.61 8.14
N THR A 61 0.39 -3.29 9.22
CA THR A 61 0.03 -2.65 10.49
C THR A 61 1.17 -1.82 11.07
N GLN A 62 2.39 -2.37 11.13
CA GLN A 62 3.56 -1.64 11.62
C GLN A 62 3.87 -0.39 10.76
N ARG A 63 3.71 -0.48 9.44
CA ARG A 63 3.95 0.65 8.52
C ARG A 63 2.94 1.77 8.69
N ILE A 64 1.68 1.45 8.97
CA ILE A 64 0.64 2.43 9.25
C ILE A 64 0.89 3.07 10.61
N GLN A 65 1.08 2.25 11.66
CA GLN A 65 1.31 2.73 13.03
C GLN A 65 2.55 3.63 13.16
N LYS A 66 3.69 3.23 12.55
CA LYS A 66 4.92 4.01 12.61
C LYS A 66 4.75 5.44 12.06
N HIS A 67 3.91 5.60 11.05
CA HIS A 67 3.62 6.91 10.47
C HIS A 67 2.69 7.75 11.37
N ASP A 68 1.70 7.13 11.99
CA ASP A 68 0.78 7.84 12.90
C ASP A 68 1.48 8.27 14.21
N SER A 69 2.50 7.53 14.66
CA SER A 69 3.31 7.89 15.84
C SER A 69 4.37 8.96 15.57
N THR A 70 4.61 9.37 14.31
CA THR A 70 5.59 10.42 13.95
C THR A 70 4.96 11.76 13.59
N LYS A 71 3.67 11.94 13.87
CA LYS A 71 2.91 13.16 13.58
C LYS A 71 2.73 14.05 14.80
#